data_AF-A0AB73TM46-F1
#
_entry.id   AF-A0AB73TM46-F1
#
_cell.length_a   1.000
_cell.length_b   1.000
_cell.length_c   1.000
_cell.angle_alpha   90.00
_cell.angle_beta   90.00
_cell.angle_gamma   90.00
#
_symmetry.space_group_name_H-M   'P 1'
#
loop_
_entity.id
_entity.type
_entity.pdbx_description
1 polymer ?
#
loop_
_entity_poly.entity_id
_entity_poly.type
_entity_poly.pdbx_seq_one_letter_code
_entity_poly.pdbx_strand_id
1 'polypeptide(L)'
;KLNPLYTVFNKQTEKFTNIWTESDKNFISFYNNYKNDLLEYKDKEEMFPKKPIPENTIPISMIPWIDFSSFNLNIGNNSSFLLPIITIGKFYSENNKIYIPVALQLHHSVCDGYHASLFMNEFQDIIHRVDDWI
;
A
#
# COMPACT_ATOMS: atom_id res chain seq x y z
N LYS A 1 8.43 13.70 -2.40
CA LYS A 1 8.11 12.40 -3.06
C LYS A 1 7.85 11.40 -1.95
N LEU A 2 6.83 10.55 -2.05
CA LEU A 2 6.52 9.53 -1.03
C LEU A 2 6.96 8.17 -1.55
N ASN A 3 7.46 7.29 -0.68
CA ASN A 3 7.91 5.95 -1.02
C ASN A 3 6.95 4.90 -0.44
N PRO A 4 6.47 3.92 -1.22
CA PRO A 4 5.63 2.86 -0.66
C PRO A 4 6.47 1.96 0.26
N LEU A 5 5.98 1.71 1.47
CA LEU A 5 6.46 0.70 2.42
C LEU A 5 5.39 -0.40 2.49
N TYR A 6 5.69 -1.57 1.96
CA TYR A 6 4.70 -2.61 1.70
C TYR A 6 5.05 -3.95 2.35
N THR A 7 3.99 -4.71 2.67
CA THR A 7 4.08 -6.02 3.31
C THR A 7 4.44 -7.12 2.31
N VAL A 8 5.40 -7.96 2.67
CA VAL A 8 5.78 -9.20 1.97
C VAL A 8 5.50 -10.38 2.89
N PHE A 9 4.66 -11.31 2.43
CA PHE A 9 4.25 -12.48 3.22
C PHE A 9 5.19 -13.66 2.98
N ASN A 10 5.77 -14.20 4.06
CA ASN A 10 6.54 -15.44 4.02
C ASN A 10 5.62 -16.63 4.32
N LYS A 11 5.39 -17.47 3.30
CA LYS A 11 4.50 -18.64 3.42
C LYS A 11 4.99 -19.73 4.36
N GLN A 12 6.29 -19.82 4.62
CA GLN A 12 6.86 -20.86 5.48
C GLN A 12 6.70 -20.51 6.96
N THR A 13 6.85 -19.23 7.29
CA THR A 13 6.79 -18.74 8.67
C THR A 13 5.45 -18.12 9.05
N GLU A 14 4.58 -17.89 8.06
CA GLU A 14 3.30 -17.17 8.18
C GLU A 14 3.45 -15.75 8.76
N LYS A 15 4.63 -15.15 8.57
CA LYS A 15 4.97 -13.80 9.04
C LYS A 15 5.07 -12.81 7.89
N PHE A 16 4.95 -11.54 8.25
CA PHE A 16 5.15 -10.42 7.33
C PHE A 16 6.48 -9.71 7.60
N THR A 17 7.08 -9.30 6.50
CA THR A 17 8.22 -8.38 6.46
C THR A 17 7.81 -7.13 5.69
N ASN A 18 8.31 -5.95 6.09
CA ASN A 18 7.97 -4.68 5.45
C ASN A 18 9.20 -4.12 4.75
N ILE A 19 9.09 -3.84 3.46
CA ILE A 19 10.16 -3.27 2.65
C ILE A 19 9.64 -2.07 1.88
N TRP A 20 10.52 -1.14 1.54
CA TRP A 20 10.16 0.05 0.79
C TRP A 20 10.93 0.13 -0.52
N THR A 21 10.32 0.70 -1.54
CA THR A 21 10.97 0.98 -2.83
C THR A 21 10.95 2.47 -3.08
N GLU A 22 12.04 3.00 -3.61
CA GLU A 22 12.06 4.39 -4.04
C GLU A 22 11.06 4.57 -5.19
N SER A 23 10.10 5.47 -4.99
CA SER A 23 9.10 5.78 -6.01
C SER A 23 9.78 6.25 -7.30
N ASP A 24 9.17 5.97 -8.45
CA ASP A 24 9.55 6.54 -9.75
C ASP A 24 8.27 6.92 -10.50
N LYS A 25 8.32 7.97 -11.32
CA LYS A 25 7.18 8.35 -12.17
C LYS A 25 7.03 7.40 -13.36
N ASN A 26 8.13 6.80 -13.81
CA ASN A 26 8.09 5.77 -14.84
C ASN A 26 7.81 4.41 -14.19
N PHE A 27 6.71 3.77 -14.59
CA PHE A 27 6.29 2.49 -14.02
C PHE A 27 7.35 1.40 -14.20
N ILE A 28 7.98 1.30 -15.37
CA ILE A 28 8.99 0.27 -15.66
C ILE A 28 10.21 0.43 -14.75
N SER A 29 10.69 1.66 -14.54
CA SER A 29 11.76 1.95 -13.58
C SER A 29 11.36 1.56 -12.16
N PHE A 30 10.18 1.97 -11.70
CA PHE A 30 9.67 1.63 -10.38
C PHE A 30 9.54 0.11 -10.20
N TYR A 31 8.97 -0.59 -11.18
CA TYR A 31 8.74 -2.03 -11.14
C TYR A 31 10.05 -2.83 -11.09
N ASN A 32 11.07 -2.41 -11.83
CA ASN A 32 12.39 -3.02 -11.76
C ASN A 32 13.04 -2.82 -10.39
N ASN A 33 12.94 -1.61 -9.80
CA ASN A 33 13.43 -1.34 -8.46
C ASN A 33 12.69 -2.20 -7.41
N TYR A 34 11.37 -2.26 -7.49
CA TYR A 34 10.53 -3.11 -6.65
C TYR A 34 10.94 -4.59 -6.71
N LYS A 35 11.20 -5.11 -7.91
CA LYS A 35 11.64 -6.50 -8.09
C LYS A 35 13.01 -6.75 -7.46
N ASN A 36 13.94 -5.82 -7.63
CA ASN A 36 15.28 -5.93 -7.04
C ASN A 36 15.18 -5.94 -5.50
N ASP A 37 14.41 -5.02 -4.93
CA ASP A 37 14.15 -4.99 -3.48
C ASP A 37 13.49 -6.29 -2.99
N LEU A 38 12.50 -6.81 -3.72
CA LEU A 38 11.85 -8.06 -3.36
C LEU A 38 12.84 -9.23 -3.40
N LEU A 39 13.70 -9.32 -4.41
CA LEU A 39 14.70 -10.39 -4.53
C LEU A 39 15.71 -10.34 -3.38
N GLU A 40 16.11 -9.15 -2.94
CA GLU A 40 17.09 -8.98 -1.88
C GLU A 40 16.52 -9.25 -0.47
N TYR A 41 15.25 -8.87 -0.23
CA TYR A 41 14.69 -8.79 1.11
C TYR A 41 13.56 -9.78 1.44
N LYS A 42 12.94 -10.46 0.45
CA LYS A 42 11.75 -11.33 0.69
C LYS A 42 11.97 -12.47 1.69
N ASP A 43 13.19 -12.98 1.79
CA ASP A 43 13.54 -14.15 2.62
C ASP A 43 14.12 -13.73 3.99
N LYS A 44 14.10 -12.43 4.31
CA LYS A 44 14.57 -11.91 5.60
C LYS A 44 13.48 -12.05 6.67
N GLU A 45 13.87 -12.51 7.85
CA GLU A 45 12.95 -12.73 8.99
C GLU A 45 12.66 -11.47 9.81
N GLU A 46 13.46 -10.41 9.66
CA GLU A 46 13.25 -9.14 10.34
C GLU A 46 11.97 -8.45 9.85
N MET A 47 11.22 -7.80 10.75
CA MET A 47 10.02 -7.04 10.39
C MET A 47 10.32 -5.87 9.43
N PHE A 48 11.53 -5.30 9.50
CA PHE A 48 12.01 -4.19 8.67
C PHE A 48 13.49 -4.39 8.29
N PRO A 49 13.80 -5.20 7.26
CA PRO A 49 15.18 -5.57 6.94
C PRO A 49 15.91 -4.50 6.11
N LYS A 50 15.18 -3.69 5.33
CA LYS A 50 15.75 -2.63 4.50
C LYS A 50 15.89 -1.34 5.31
N LYS A 51 17.11 -1.08 5.82
CA LYS A 51 17.44 0.05 6.70
C LYS A 51 18.41 1.02 6.01
N PRO A 52 18.36 2.34 6.33
CA PRO A 52 17.34 3.00 7.16
C PRO A 52 15.98 3.06 6.45
N ILE A 53 14.89 3.24 7.22
CA ILE A 53 13.56 3.52 6.67
C ILE A 53 13.43 5.04 6.48
N PRO A 54 13.17 5.53 5.26
CA PRO A 54 12.95 6.95 5.03
C PRO A 54 11.68 7.46 5.73
N GLU A 55 11.73 8.68 6.27
CA GLU A 55 10.58 9.31 6.96
C GLU A 55 9.39 9.53 6.03
N ASN A 56 9.63 9.67 4.73
CA ASN A 56 8.63 9.89 3.68
C ASN A 56 8.05 8.59 3.12
N THR A 57 7.89 7.55 3.95
CA THR A 57 7.31 6.26 3.55
C THR A 57 5.84 6.12 3.94
N ILE A 58 5.00 5.65 3.01
CA ILE A 58 3.58 5.39 3.29
C ILE A 58 3.33 3.88 3.43
N PRO A 59 2.66 3.42 4.50
CA PRO A 59 2.32 2.00 4.63
C PRO A 59 1.25 1.55 3.64
N ILE A 60 1.54 0.47 2.90
CA ILE A 60 0.61 -0.21 2.00
C ILE A 60 0.57 -1.70 2.35
N SER A 61 -0.57 -2.18 2.83
CA SER A 61 -0.75 -3.58 3.21
C SER A 61 -1.71 -4.30 2.26
N MET A 62 -1.54 -5.62 2.15
CA MET A 62 -2.45 -6.48 1.40
C MET A 62 -2.93 -7.66 2.24
N ILE A 63 -4.23 -7.91 2.23
CA ILE A 63 -4.88 -9.07 2.85
C ILE A 63 -5.55 -9.88 1.74
N PRO A 64 -4.76 -10.62 0.93
CA PRO A 64 -5.26 -11.26 -0.30
C PRO A 64 -6.21 -12.45 -0.05
N TRP A 65 -6.46 -12.80 1.21
CA TRP A 65 -7.30 -13.94 1.59
C TRP A 65 -8.77 -13.56 1.83
N ILE A 66 -9.08 -12.28 2.07
CA ILE A 66 -10.42 -11.83 2.44
C ILE A 66 -10.87 -10.62 1.61
N ASP A 67 -12.08 -10.70 1.10
CA ASP A 67 -12.83 -9.63 0.45
C ASP A 67 -13.61 -8.82 1.51
N PHE A 68 -12.90 -8.01 2.28
CA PHE A 68 -13.52 -7.27 3.38
C PHE A 68 -14.49 -6.18 2.88
N SER A 69 -15.56 -5.95 3.64
CA SER A 69 -16.43 -4.78 3.48
C SER A 69 -15.97 -3.57 4.31
N SER A 70 -15.17 -3.80 5.35
CA SER A 70 -14.59 -2.77 6.20
C SER A 70 -13.26 -3.23 6.81
N PHE A 71 -12.31 -2.31 6.93
CA PHE A 71 -11.05 -2.52 7.62
C PHE A 71 -10.63 -1.21 8.31
N ASN A 72 -10.23 -1.28 9.58
CA ASN A 72 -9.81 -0.14 10.37
C ASN A 72 -8.65 -0.52 11.29
N LEU A 73 -7.61 0.33 11.34
CA LEU A 73 -6.55 0.20 12.34
C LEU A 73 -6.83 1.18 13.48
N ASN A 74 -7.05 0.66 14.68
CA ASN A 74 -7.06 1.46 15.89
C ASN A 74 -5.61 1.67 16.36
N ILE A 75 -4.97 2.69 15.78
CA ILE A 75 -3.61 3.08 16.14
C ILE A 75 -3.73 3.96 17.38
N GLY A 76 -3.03 3.60 18.46
CA GLY A 76 -3.02 4.41 19.70
C GLY A 76 -2.62 5.85 19.41
N ASN A 77 -2.94 6.78 20.32
CA ASN A 77 -2.76 8.24 20.18
C ASN A 77 -1.29 8.69 19.99
N ASN A 78 -0.65 8.27 18.91
CA ASN A 78 0.60 8.81 18.42
C ASN A 78 0.26 9.99 17.51
N SER A 79 0.03 11.15 18.14
CA SER A 79 -0.33 12.41 17.48
C SER A 79 0.63 12.88 16.38
N SER A 80 1.78 12.20 16.20
CA SER A 80 2.78 12.51 15.18
C SER A 80 2.65 11.71 13.88
N PHE A 81 1.84 10.63 13.82
CA PHE A 81 1.71 9.84 12.61
C PHE A 81 0.64 10.43 11.67
N LEU A 82 1.10 11.19 10.67
CA LEU A 82 0.23 11.94 9.74
C LEU A 82 0.09 11.29 8.36
N LEU A 83 0.92 10.29 8.06
CA LEU A 83 0.96 9.67 6.72
C LEU A 83 -0.25 8.76 6.49
N PRO A 84 -0.76 8.67 5.25
CA PRO A 84 -1.87 7.79 4.94
C PRO A 84 -1.46 6.32 5.08
N ILE A 85 -2.43 5.47 5.47
CA ILE A 85 -2.28 4.01 5.44
C ILE A 85 -3.31 3.45 4.48
N ILE A 86 -2.85 2.56 3.59
CA ILE A 86 -3.70 1.89 2.61
C ILE A 86 -3.70 0.40 2.90
N THR A 87 -4.87 -0.22 2.95
CA THR A 87 -5.01 -1.69 3.04
C THR A 87 -5.90 -2.18 1.91
N ILE A 88 -5.42 -3.19 1.18
CA ILE A 88 -6.09 -3.75 0.01
C ILE A 88 -6.51 -5.19 0.29
N GLY A 89 -7.75 -5.55 -0.05
CA GLY A 89 -8.30 -6.89 0.16
C GLY A 89 -8.16 -7.81 -1.05
N LYS A 90 -8.75 -8.99 -0.93
CA LYS A 90 -8.95 -9.92 -2.04
C LYS A 90 -9.96 -9.35 -3.03
N PHE A 91 -9.63 -9.38 -4.32
CA PHE A 91 -10.59 -9.01 -5.37
C PHE A 91 -11.70 -10.07 -5.52
N TYR A 92 -12.85 -9.65 -6.01
CA TYR A 92 -13.98 -10.52 -6.31
C TYR A 92 -14.68 -10.07 -7.59
N SER A 93 -15.44 -10.98 -8.21
CA SER A 93 -16.18 -10.70 -9.43
C SER A 93 -17.68 -10.65 -9.14
N GLU A 94 -18.34 -9.62 -9.64
CA GLU A 94 -19.79 -9.45 -9.53
C GLU A 94 -20.32 -8.69 -10.76
N ASN A 95 -21.41 -9.17 -11.37
CA ASN A 95 -22.06 -8.51 -12.52
C ASN A 95 -21.09 -8.13 -13.66
N ASN A 96 -20.22 -9.07 -14.06
CA ASN A 96 -19.17 -8.88 -15.08
C ASN A 96 -18.15 -7.77 -14.77
N LYS A 97 -18.04 -7.35 -13.51
CA LYS A 97 -17.02 -6.43 -13.02
C LYS A 97 -16.13 -7.12 -12.00
N ILE A 98 -14.89 -6.65 -11.91
CA ILE A 98 -13.94 -7.03 -10.85
C ILE A 98 -13.91 -5.88 -9.85
N TYR A 99 -14.10 -6.20 -8.58
CA TYR A 99 -14.03 -5.26 -7.47
C TYR A 99 -12.83 -5.62 -6.58
N ILE A 100 -12.22 -4.59 -6.00
CA ILE A 100 -11.13 -4.76 -5.03
C ILE A 100 -11.41 -3.89 -3.80
N PRO A 101 -11.47 -4.47 -2.59
CA PRO A 101 -11.62 -3.69 -1.37
C PRO A 101 -10.38 -2.83 -1.11
N VAL A 102 -10.59 -1.54 -0.83
CA VAL A 102 -9.54 -0.59 -0.47
C VAL A 102 -9.99 0.20 0.75
N ALA A 103 -9.21 0.13 1.83
CA ALA A 103 -9.38 0.96 3.00
C ALA A 103 -8.29 2.04 3.03
N LEU A 104 -8.72 3.30 3.14
CA LEU A 104 -7.87 4.47 3.27
C LEU A 104 -8.03 5.05 4.68
N GLN A 105 -6.94 5.09 5.44
CA GLN A 105 -6.90 5.73 6.75
C GLN A 105 -6.03 6.98 6.70
N LEU A 106 -6.60 8.09 7.18
CA LEU A 106 -6.00 9.42 7.15
C LEU A 106 -6.02 10.04 8.54
N HIS A 107 -5.06 10.92 8.83
CA HIS A 107 -5.07 11.72 10.05
C HIS A 107 -5.82 13.04 9.82
N HIS A 108 -6.82 13.34 10.67
CA HIS A 108 -7.74 14.46 10.42
C HIS A 108 -7.09 15.84 10.55
N SER A 109 -5.91 15.94 11.19
CA SER A 109 -5.17 17.21 11.29
C SER A 109 -4.55 17.67 9.96
N VAL A 110 -4.48 16.81 8.94
CA VAL A 110 -3.89 17.11 7.63
C VAL A 110 -4.79 16.74 6.46
N CYS A 111 -5.87 16.01 6.70
CA CYS A 111 -6.80 15.54 5.67
C CYS A 111 -8.22 15.57 6.23
N ASP A 112 -9.18 15.87 5.35
CA ASP A 112 -10.61 15.90 5.68
C ASP A 112 -11.35 14.98 4.70
N GLY A 113 -12.66 14.81 4.87
CA GLY A 113 -13.48 14.00 3.96
C GLY A 113 -13.38 14.42 2.49
N TYR A 114 -13.19 15.71 2.22
CA TYR A 114 -12.95 16.20 0.86
C TYR A 114 -11.66 15.62 0.26
N HIS A 115 -10.55 15.67 1.00
CA HIS A 115 -9.26 15.12 0.56
C HIS A 115 -9.33 13.61 0.33
N ALA A 116 -10.04 12.87 1.19
CA ALA A 116 -10.30 11.44 1.00
C ALA A 116 -11.07 11.17 -0.29
N SER A 117 -12.10 11.99 -0.59
CA SER A 117 -12.89 11.83 -1.82
C SER A 117 -12.07 12.06 -3.09
N LEU A 118 -11.18 13.07 -3.09
CA LEU A 118 -10.29 13.34 -4.21
C LEU A 118 -9.36 12.15 -4.46
N PHE A 119 -8.76 11.60 -3.40
CA PHE A 119 -7.90 10.43 -3.52
C PHE A 119 -8.66 9.23 -4.10
N MET A 120 -9.83 8.89 -3.56
CA MET A 120 -10.57 7.70 -3.99
C MET A 120 -11.06 7.81 -5.46
N ASN A 121 -11.48 9.01 -5.88
CA ASN A 121 -11.88 9.24 -7.27
C ASN A 121 -10.68 9.15 -8.23
N GLU A 122 -9.57 9.84 -7.91
CA GLU A 122 -8.37 9.78 -8.75
C GLU A 122 -7.79 8.36 -8.80
N PHE A 123 -7.82 7.62 -7.69
CA PHE A 123 -7.39 6.23 -7.64
C PHE A 123 -8.19 5.37 -8.63
N GLN A 124 -9.51 5.55 -8.68
CA GLN A 124 -10.38 4.86 -9.63
C GLN A 124 -10.08 5.30 -11.08
N ASP A 125 -9.84 6.58 -11.32
CA ASP A 125 -9.57 7.12 -12.66
C ASP A 125 -8.20 6.68 -13.21
N ILE A 126 -7.18 6.53 -12.36
CA ILE A 126 -5.87 5.99 -12.72
C ILE A 126 -6.00 4.51 -13.13
N ILE A 127 -6.84 3.72 -12.45
CA ILE A 127 -7.11 2.33 -12.81
C ILE A 127 -7.80 2.24 -14.18
N HIS A 128 -8.76 3.12 -14.46
CA HIS A 128 -9.43 3.14 -15.77
C HIS A 128 -8.51 3.55 -16.93
N ARG A 129 -7.38 4.21 -16.63
CA ARG A 129 -6.40 4.70 -17.60
C ARG A 129 -5.06 3.99 -17.47
N VAL A 130 -5.08 2.69 -17.19
CA VAL A 130 -3.86 1.90 -16.95
C VAL A 130 -2.84 1.98 -18.08
N ASP A 131 -3.31 2.04 -19.33
CA ASP A 131 -2.47 2.13 -20.53
C ASP A 131 -1.70 3.46 -20.64
N ASP A 132 -2.08 4.50 -19.88
CA ASP A 132 -1.40 5.80 -19.89
C ASP A 132 -0.10 5.78 -19.07
N TRP A 133 0.07 4.82 -18.15
CA TRP A 133 1.15 4.87 -17.15
C TRP A 133 1.89 3.55 -16.91
N ILE A 134 1.38 2.39 -17.36
CA ILE A 134 2.10 1.11 -17.37
C ILE A 134 2.93 0.96 -18.64
#